data_AF-A0A920T6Q4-F1
#
_entry.id   AF-A0A920T6Q4-F1
#
_cell.length_a   1.000
_cell.length_b   1.000
_cell.length_c   1.000
_cell.angle_alpha   90.00
_cell.angle_beta   90.00
_cell.angle_gamma   90.00
#
_symmetry.space_group_name_H-M   'P 1'
#
loop_
_entity.id
_entity.type
_entity.pdbx_description
1 polymer ?
#
loop_
_entity_poly.entity_id
_entity_poly.type
_entity_poly.pdbx_seq_one_letter_code
_entity_poly.pdbx_strand_id
1 'polypeptide(L)'
;MYVAPQLLDQLEPGLVGFRSHKNMWDLDASRIEYPQGAEKFEFSTMAFGCAIGLTQSIDYLNTIGIKNIFQYNKGTQRYFA
;
A
#
# COMPACT_ATOMS: atom_id res chain seq x y z
N MET A 1 1.44 1.26 0.23
CA MET A 1 1.73 2.71 0.36
C MET A 1 0.60 3.48 -0.32
N TYR A 2 0.25 4.68 0.16
CA TYR A 2 -0.67 5.58 -0.54
C TYR A 2 0.11 6.77 -1.09
N VAL A 3 -0.12 7.12 -2.35
CA VAL A 3 0.38 8.34 -3.00
C VAL A 3 -0.83 9.13 -3.44
N ALA A 4 -0.88 10.42 -3.10
CA ALA A 4 -1.97 11.28 -3.52
C ALA A 4 -1.96 11.38 -5.07
N PRO A 5 -3.11 11.26 -5.77
CA PRO A 5 -3.15 11.18 -7.23
C PRO A 5 -2.38 12.31 -7.92
N GLN A 6 -2.50 13.54 -7.42
CA GLN A 6 -1.83 14.72 -7.98
C GLN A 6 -0.29 14.68 -7.87
N LEU A 7 0.27 13.80 -7.04
CA LEU A 7 1.70 13.63 -6.85
C LEU A 7 2.28 12.46 -7.66
N LEU A 8 1.44 11.61 -8.26
CA LEU A 8 1.91 10.42 -8.99
C LEU A 8 2.85 10.80 -10.14
N ASP A 9 2.53 11.87 -10.87
CA ASP A 9 3.34 12.35 -11.99
C ASP A 9 4.51 13.27 -11.56
N GLN A 10 4.56 13.65 -10.28
CA GLN A 10 5.59 14.56 -9.74
C GLN A 10 6.70 13.84 -8.97
N LEU A 11 6.42 12.62 -8.49
CA LEU A 11 7.35 11.86 -7.65
C LEU A 11 8.00 10.72 -8.42
N GLU A 12 9.32 10.65 -8.33
CA GLU A 12 10.13 9.55 -8.82
C GLU A 12 10.50 8.59 -7.67
N PRO A 13 10.53 7.26 -7.90
CA PRO A 13 10.95 6.30 -6.88
C PRO A 13 12.42 6.49 -6.48
N GLY A 14 12.71 6.54 -5.18
CA GLY A 14 14.09 6.55 -4.67
C GLY A 14 14.78 5.18 -4.73
N LEU A 15 14.00 4.10 -4.78
CA LEU A 15 14.46 2.73 -4.99
C LEU A 15 13.69 2.13 -6.17
N VAL A 16 14.42 1.46 -7.04
CA VAL A 16 13.92 0.90 -8.29
C VAL A 16 14.41 -0.53 -8.44
N GLY A 17 13.55 -1.41 -8.94
CA GLY A 17 13.93 -2.77 -9.29
C GLY A 17 12.94 -3.37 -10.29
N PHE A 18 13.06 -4.67 -10.55
CA PHE A 18 12.29 -5.34 -11.60
C PHE A 18 10.77 -5.14 -11.46
N ARG A 19 10.26 -5.07 -10.22
CA ARG A 19 8.83 -4.92 -9.94
C ARG A 19 8.32 -3.48 -10.09
N SER A 20 9.22 -2.51 -10.26
CA SER A 20 8.88 -1.12 -10.56
C SER A 20 8.56 -0.92 -12.04
N HIS A 21 8.93 -1.88 -12.89
CA HIS A 21 8.63 -1.89 -14.31
C HIS A 21 7.16 -2.28 -14.56
N LYS A 22 6.49 -1.61 -15.50
CA LYS A 22 5.10 -1.93 -15.89
C LYS A 22 4.94 -3.36 -16.40
N ASN A 23 6.02 -3.94 -16.92
CA ASN A 23 6.16 -5.35 -17.25
C ASN A 23 7.38 -5.94 -16.52
N MET A 24 7.18 -6.53 -15.34
CA MET A 24 8.27 -6.94 -14.45
C MET A 24 9.23 -8.00 -15.01
N TRP A 25 8.89 -8.62 -16.15
CA TRP A 25 9.70 -9.63 -16.83
C TRP A 25 10.42 -9.12 -18.08
N ASP A 26 10.25 -7.84 -18.42
CA ASP A 26 11.03 -7.18 -19.46
C ASP A 26 12.39 -6.73 -18.87
N LEU A 27 13.36 -7.64 -18.87
CA LEU A 27 14.60 -7.53 -18.09
C LEU A 27 15.74 -6.78 -18.80
N ASP A 28 15.44 -5.73 -19.56
CA ASP A 28 16.48 -4.85 -20.11
C ASP A 28 16.98 -3.88 -19.03
N ALA A 29 18.22 -4.08 -18.58
CA ALA A 29 18.86 -3.26 -17.56
C ALA A 29 19.16 -1.82 -18.00
N SER A 30 19.05 -1.48 -19.29
CA SER A 30 19.32 -0.14 -19.82
C SER A 30 18.13 0.82 -19.72
N ARG A 31 16.92 0.30 -19.43
CA ARG A 31 15.69 1.10 -19.42
C ARG A 31 14.74 0.71 -18.30
N ILE A 32 13.83 1.61 -17.98
CA ILE A 32 12.65 1.28 -17.18
C ILE A 32 11.43 2.04 -17.69
N GLU A 33 10.34 1.31 -17.88
CA GLU A 33 9.04 1.88 -18.21
C GLU A 33 8.14 1.80 -16.99
N TYR A 34 7.96 2.92 -16.28
CA TYR A 34 7.12 2.96 -15.08
C TYR A 34 5.62 2.80 -15.42
N PRO A 35 4.85 2.13 -14.56
CA PRO A 35 3.40 2.26 -14.57
C PRO A 35 2.98 3.66 -14.14
N GLN A 36 1.77 4.07 -14.50
CA GLN A 36 1.21 5.39 -14.11
C GLN A 36 0.83 5.46 -12.63
N GLY A 37 0.59 4.31 -12.00
CA GLY A 37 0.14 4.22 -10.61
C GLY A 37 1.28 4.20 -9.59
N ALA A 38 0.90 4.01 -8.33
CA ALA A 38 1.85 3.87 -7.23
C ALA A 38 2.66 2.56 -7.29
N GLU A 39 2.35 1.64 -8.21
CA GLU A 39 3.11 0.39 -8.35
C GLU A 39 4.58 0.65 -8.73
N LYS A 40 4.90 1.81 -9.33
CA LYS A 40 6.29 2.20 -9.65
C LYS A 40 7.21 2.29 -8.43
N PHE A 41 6.65 2.35 -7.22
CA PHE A 41 7.41 2.38 -5.96
C PHE A 41 7.63 0.99 -5.34
N GLU A 42 7.13 -0.08 -5.97
CA GLU A 42 7.41 -1.46 -5.56
C GLU A 42 8.65 -1.96 -6.30
N PHE A 43 9.74 -2.34 -5.62
CA PHE A 43 11.04 -2.60 -6.28
C PHE A 43 11.55 -4.04 -6.17
N SER A 44 11.00 -4.84 -5.25
CA SER A 44 11.45 -6.20 -4.97
C SER A 44 10.28 -7.18 -4.95
N THR A 45 10.57 -8.45 -4.69
CA THR A 45 9.58 -9.49 -4.47
C THR A 45 8.64 -9.09 -3.33
N MET A 46 7.33 -9.13 -3.60
CA MET A 46 6.31 -8.81 -2.61
C MET A 46 6.30 -9.83 -1.46
N ALA A 47 6.03 -9.37 -0.25
CA ALA A 47 5.72 -10.23 0.89
C ALA A 47 4.30 -10.79 0.77
N PHE A 48 4.08 -11.73 -0.15
CA PHE A 48 2.75 -12.25 -0.49
C PHE A 48 1.94 -12.78 0.71
N GLY A 49 2.59 -13.50 1.63
CA GLY A 49 1.91 -13.99 2.84
C GLY A 49 1.39 -12.86 3.74
N CYS A 50 2.17 -11.78 3.86
CA CYS A 50 1.74 -10.59 4.61
C CYS A 50 0.59 -9.87 3.91
N ALA A 51 0.57 -9.82 2.56
CA ALA A 51 -0.53 -9.23 1.81
C ALA A 51 -1.85 -9.95 2.10
N ILE A 52 -1.85 -11.29 2.14
CA ILE A 52 -3.04 -12.10 2.46
C ILE A 52 -3.50 -11.81 3.90
N GLY A 53 -2.58 -11.82 4.87
CA GLY A 53 -2.90 -11.52 6.27
C GLY A 53 -3.45 -10.10 6.45
N LEU A 54 -2.91 -9.13 5.73
CA LEU A 54 -3.40 -7.75 5.72
C LEU A 54 -4.82 -7.67 5.15
N THR A 55 -5.12 -8.36 4.05
CA THR A 55 -6.46 -8.43 3.46
C THR A 55 -7.47 -8.93 4.49
N GLN A 56 -7.20 -10.07 5.13
CA GLN A 56 -8.10 -10.62 6.16
C GLN A 56 -8.27 -9.68 7.36
N SER A 57 -7.20 -8.99 7.76
CA SER A 57 -7.26 -8.00 8.85
C SER A 57 -8.13 -6.80 8.48
N ILE A 58 -8.04 -6.30 7.24
CA ILE A 58 -8.88 -5.22 6.73
C ILE A 58 -10.35 -5.66 6.69
N ASP A 59 -10.63 -6.87 6.20
CA ASP A 59 -11.99 -7.42 6.13
C ASP A 59 -12.62 -7.56 7.52
N TYR A 60 -11.84 -8.03 8.50
CA TYR A 60 -12.26 -8.12 9.89
C TYR A 60 -12.63 -6.75 10.47
N LEU A 61 -11.76 -5.75 10.29
CA LEU A 61 -12.01 -4.38 10.76
C LEU A 61 -13.25 -3.76 10.09
N ASN A 62 -13.45 -4.00 8.80
CA ASN A 62 -14.60 -3.52 8.06
C ASN A 62 -15.91 -4.20 8.48
N THR A 63 -15.85 -5.49 8.84
CA THR A 63 -17.01 -6.24 9.35
C THR A 63 -17.52 -5.68 10.68
N ILE A 64 -16.61 -5.30 11.59
CA ILE A 64 -16.97 -4.62 12.84
C ILE A 64 -17.46 -3.20 12.56
N GLY A 65 -16.84 -2.54 11.57
CA GLY A 65 -17.10 -1.16 11.17
C GLY A 65 -16.19 -0.17 11.88
N ILE A 66 -15.39 0.55 11.11
CA ILE A 66 -14.39 1.52 11.61
C ILE A 66 -15.03 2.58 12.52
N LYS A 67 -16.25 3.03 12.20
CA LYS A 67 -16.97 4.00 13.05
C LYS A 67 -17.34 3.42 14.41
N ASN A 68 -17.76 2.15 14.46
CA ASN A 68 -18.13 1.48 15.71
C ASN A 68 -16.90 1.32 16.60
N ILE A 69 -15.79 0.89 16.02
CA ILE A 69 -14.49 0.78 16.72
C ILE A 69 -14.09 2.14 17.28
N PHE A 70 -14.18 3.20 16.48
CA PHE A 70 -13.84 4.56 16.92
C PHE A 70 -14.71 5.04 18.09
N GLN A 71 -16.03 4.87 18.03
CA GLN A 71 -16.93 5.29 19.12
C GLN A 71 -16.69 4.49 20.41
N TYR A 72 -16.49 3.17 20.28
CA TYR A 72 -16.17 2.32 21.42
C TYR A 72 -14.88 2.77 22.11
N ASN A 73 -13.79 2.95 21.34
CA ASN A 73 -12.50 3.39 21.87
C ASN A 73 -12.59 4.76 22.53
N LYS A 74 -13.32 5.70 21.92
CA LYS A 74 -13.55 7.04 22.50
C LYS A 74 -14.33 6.99 23.81
N GLY A 75 -15.31 6.09 23.91
CA GLY A 75 -16.04 5.83 25.16
C GLY A 75 -15.10 5.31 26.24
N THR A 76 -14.35 4.25 25.93
CA THR A 76 -13.38 3.65 26.85
C THR A 76 -12.33 4.64 27.35
N GLN A 77 -11.77 5.48 26.48
CA GLN A 77 -10.80 6.51 26.88
C GLN A 77 -11.36 7.50 27.92
N ARG A 78 -12.66 7.80 27.87
CA ARG A 78 -13.31 8.67 28.87
C ARG A 78 -13.54 7.99 30.22
N TYR A 79 -13.56 6.66 30.27
CA TYR A 79 -13.71 5.91 31.52
C TYR A 79 -12.39 5.74 32.28
N PHE A 80 -11.25 5.88 31.61
CA PHE A 80 -9.91 5.71 32.18
C PHE A 80 -9.13 7.03 32.35
N ALA A 81 -9.76 8.17 32.10
CA ALA A 81 -9.20 9.52 32.30
C ALA A 81 -9.98 10.24 33.39
#